data_AF-A0A388Q620-F1
#
_entry.id   AF-A0A388Q620-F1
#
_cell.length_a   1.000
_cell.length_b   1.000
_cell.length_c   1.000
_cell.angle_alpha   90.00
_cell.angle_beta   90.00
_cell.angle_gamma   90.00
#
_symmetry.space_group_name_H-M   'P 1'
#
loop_
_entity.id
_entity.type
_entity.pdbx_description
1 polymer ?
#
loop_
_entity_poly.entity_id
_entity_poly.type
_entity_poly.pdbx_seq_one_letter_code
_entity_poly.pdbx_strand_id
1 'polypeptide(L)' 'MDAHCATSGCHNASSRAHGIDLSSYTLAKNEAGSNKFLGSVQHISGYTAMPEGASKLDDTTIKTLSCWVQNGEPL' A
#
# COMPACT_ATOMS: atom_id res chain seq x y z
N MET A 1 4.02 3.24 -7.82
CA MET A 1 3.12 2.22 -7.23
C MET A 1 3.48 0.81 -7.71
N ASP A 2 3.98 0.68 -8.94
CA ASP A 2 4.12 -0.61 -9.64
C ASP A 2 5.29 -1.50 -9.17
N ALA A 3 6.19 -1.00 -8.33
CA ALA A 3 7.36 -1.76 -7.88
C ALA A 3 7.07 -2.71 -6.69
N HIS A 4 6.12 -2.35 -5.82
CA HIS A 4 5.91 -3.07 -4.55
C HIS A 4 4.44 -3.39 -4.25
N CYS A 5 3.51 -2.69 -4.89
CA CYS A 5 2.09 -2.74 -4.52
C CYS A 5 1.23 -3.22 -5.69
N ALA A 6 1.27 -2.50 -6.82
CA ALA A 6 0.48 -2.79 -8.01
C ALA A 6 1.18 -3.78 -8.95
N THR A 7 1.61 -4.93 -8.43
CA THR A 7 2.29 -5.98 -9.20
C THR A 7 1.29 -6.99 -9.78
N SER A 8 1.68 -7.67 -10.86
CA SER A 8 0.89 -8.76 -11.42
C SER A 8 0.69 -9.89 -10.41
N GLY A 9 -0.54 -10.37 -10.26
CA GLY A 9 -0.93 -11.35 -9.25
C GLY A 9 -1.40 -10.74 -7.93
N CYS A 10 -1.08 -9.46 -7.66
CA CYS A 10 -1.42 -8.78 -6.42
C CYS A 10 -2.40 -7.63 -6.70
N HIS A 11 -2.05 -6.38 -6.40
CA HIS A 11 -2.97 -5.25 -6.38
C HIS A 11 -2.94 -4.38 -7.65
N ASN A 12 -2.82 -4.99 -8.83
CA ASN A 12 -2.95 -4.27 -10.09
C ASN A 12 -4.39 -4.33 -10.65
N ALA A 13 -4.63 -3.61 -11.75
CA ALA A 13 -5.95 -3.48 -12.37
C ALA A 13 -6.58 -4.81 -12.80
N SER A 14 -5.76 -5.83 -13.08
CA SER A 14 -6.20 -7.13 -13.58
C SER A 14 -6.42 -8.14 -12.46
N SER A 15 -5.45 -8.26 -11.54
CA SER A 15 -5.44 -9.29 -10.50
C SER A 15 -6.31 -8.90 -9.31
N ARG A 16 -6.30 -7.61 -8.91
CA ARG A 16 -7.09 -7.06 -7.82
C ARG A 16 -7.16 -7.98 -6.60
N ALA A 17 -6.00 -8.46 -6.12
CA ALA A 17 -5.95 -9.39 -5.00
C ALA A 17 -6.69 -8.80 -3.80
N HIS A 18 -7.55 -9.62 -3.20
CA HIS A 18 -8.48 -9.22 -2.13
C HIS A 18 -9.42 -8.05 -2.49
N GLY A 19 -9.70 -7.84 -3.78
CA GLY A 19 -10.54 -6.77 -4.29
C GLY A 19 -9.86 -5.40 -4.35
N ILE A 20 -8.56 -5.33 -4.05
CA ILE A 20 -7.81 -4.07 -3.96
C ILE A 20 -7.05 -3.82 -5.26
N ASP A 21 -7.25 -2.65 -5.87
CA ASP A 21 -6.55 -2.16 -7.05
C ASP A 21 -5.78 -0.88 -6.69
N LEU A 22 -4.45 -0.91 -6.87
CA LEU A 22 -3.54 0.21 -6.60
C LEU A 22 -2.90 0.74 -7.90
N SER A 23 -3.41 0.36 -9.07
CA SER A 23 -2.83 0.71 -10.38
C SER A 23 -2.98 2.17 -10.80
N SER A 24 -3.75 2.97 -10.03
CA SER A 24 -3.90 4.40 -10.28
C SER A 24 -3.81 5.19 -8.98
N TYR A 25 -3.44 6.47 -9.10
CA TYR A 25 -3.37 7.38 -7.97
C TYR A 25 -4.69 7.44 -7.18
N THR A 26 -5.83 7.58 -7.86
CA THR A 26 -7.14 7.72 -7.21
C THR A 26 -7.49 6.48 -6.38
N LEU A 27 -7.25 5.29 -6.93
CA LEU A 27 -7.55 4.04 -6.23
C LEU A 27 -6.59 3.83 -5.04
N ALA A 28 -5.30 4.10 -5.26
CA ALA A 28 -4.30 4.10 -4.22
C ALA A 28 -4.63 5.04 -3.05
N LYS A 29 -5.04 6.27 -3.37
CA LYS A 29 -5.46 7.27 -2.40
C LYS A 29 -6.65 6.78 -1.57
N ASN A 30 -7.66 6.19 -2.22
CA ASN A 30 -8.83 5.67 -1.53
C ASN A 30 -8.46 4.57 -0.51
N GLU A 31 -7.55 3.66 -0.88
CA GLU A 31 -7.06 2.61 0.02
C GLU A 31 -6.17 3.17 1.13
N ALA A 32 -5.35 4.18 0.82
CA ALA A 32 -4.44 4.81 1.76
C ALA A 32 -5.15 5.54 2.91
N GLY A 33 -6.36 6.04 2.66
CA GLY A 33 -7.23 6.61 3.71
C GLY A 33 -7.73 5.58 4.73
N SER A 34 -7.51 4.28 4.51
CA SER A 34 -7.81 3.23 5.49
C SER A 34 -6.66 3.04 6.49
N ASN A 35 -6.99 2.77 7.75
CA ASN A 35 -5.99 2.37 8.76
C ASN A 35 -5.22 1.10 8.37
N LYS A 36 -5.81 0.25 7.51
CA LYS A 36 -5.17 -0.98 7.03
C LYS A 36 -3.95 -0.72 6.18
N PHE A 37 -3.90 0.37 5.41
CA PHE A 37 -2.80 0.64 4.49
C PHE A 37 -1.47 0.80 5.23
N LEU A 38 -1.39 1.77 6.14
CA LEU A 38 -0.17 2.00 6.93
C LEU A 38 0.15 0.81 7.84
N GLY A 39 -0.87 0.21 8.47
CA GLY A 39 -0.67 -0.98 9.32
C GLY A 39 -0.03 -2.15 8.56
N SER A 40 -0.46 -2.38 7.33
CA SER A 40 0.04 -3.47 6.48
C SER A 40 1.46 -3.21 6.00
N VAL A 41 1.80 -2.00 5.52
CA VAL A 41 3.16 -1.68 5.04
C VAL A 41 4.18 -1.52 6.18
N GLN A 42 3.72 -1.18 7.39
CA GLN A 42 4.55 -1.10 8.59
C GLN A 42 4.74 -2.47 9.28
N HIS A 43 4.04 -3.51 8.83
CA HIS A 43 4.02 -4.85 9.45
C HIS A 43 3.59 -4.79 10.92
N ILE A 44 2.58 -3.97 11.24
CA ILE A 44 2.04 -3.87 12.60
C ILE A 44 1.27 -5.15 12.93
N SER A 45 1.47 -5.67 14.14
CA SER A 45 0.73 -6.85 14.63
C SER A 45 -0.79 -6.62 14.55
N GLY A 46 -1.51 -7.60 14.00
CA GLY A 46 -2.95 -7.51 13.75
C GLY A 46 -3.33 -7.05 12.34
N TYR A 47 -2.37 -6.65 11.51
CA TYR A 47 -2.56 -6.38 10.08
C TYR A 47 -1.87 -7.44 9.22
N THR A 48 -2.36 -7.64 8.00
CA THR A 48 -1.67 -8.49 7.02
C THR A 48 -0.44 -7.77 6.51
N ALA A 49 0.75 -8.33 6.73
CA ALA A 49 2.01 -7.73 6.33
C ALA A 49 2.12 -7.62 4.79
N MET A 50 2.43 -6.42 4.30
CA MET A 50 2.61 -6.14 2.88
C MET A 50 3.99 -5.51 2.62
N PRO A 51 4.68 -5.87 1.51
CA PRO A 51 4.27 -6.82 0.48
C PRO A 51 4.24 -8.27 1.01
N GLU A 52 3.23 -9.04 0.60
CA GLU A 52 3.01 -10.39 1.11
C GLU A 52 4.17 -11.33 0.77
N GLY A 53 4.64 -12.10 1.76
CA GLY A 53 5.75 -13.04 1.60
C GLY A 53 7.12 -12.38 1.36
N ALA A 54 7.22 -11.06 1.41
CA ALA A 54 8.45 -10.31 1.23
C ALA A 54 8.88 -9.60 2.53
N SER A 55 10.15 -9.18 2.55
CA SER A 55 10.65 -8.29 3.60
C SER A 55 9.88 -6.98 3.65
N LYS A 56 9.76 -6.42 4.85
CA LYS A 56 9.23 -5.06 5.06
C LYS A 56 9.98 -4.07 4.17
N LEU A 57 9.25 -3.10 3.62
CA LEU A 57 9.85 -1.97 2.90
C LEU A 57 10.86 -1.24 3.79
N ASP A 58 11.83 -0.58 3.17
CA ASP A 58 12.79 0.23 3.91
C ASP A 58 12.10 1.39 4.64
N ASP A 59 12.72 1.85 5.73
CA ASP A 59 12.12 2.87 6.58
C ASP A 59 11.93 4.22 5.86
N THR A 60 12.71 4.52 4.82
CA THR A 60 12.55 5.76 4.03
C THR A 60 11.29 5.70 3.18
N THR A 61 11.04 4.57 2.51
CA THR A 61 9.81 4.32 1.76
C THR A 61 8.60 4.37 2.67
N ILE A 62 8.65 3.69 3.83
CA ILE A 62 7.55 3.70 4.81
C ILE A 62 7.29 5.10 5.34
N LYS A 63 8.34 5.86 5.68
CA LYS A 63 8.20 7.24 6.14
C LYS A 63 7.58 8.12 5.07
N THR A 64 7.98 7.96 3.81
CA THR A 64 7.41 8.71 2.68
C THR A 64 5.91 8.45 2.55
N LEU A 65 5.49 7.17 2.59
CA LEU A 65 4.07 6.81 2.56
C LEU A 65 3.31 7.35 3.78
N SER A 66 3.92 7.28 4.97
CA SER A 66 3.32 7.78 6.21
C SER A 66 3.09 9.29 6.15
N CYS A 67 4.08 10.06 5.67
CA CYS A 67 3.95 11.51 5.49
C CYS A 67 2.92 11.86 4.42
N TRP A 68 2.87 11.11 3.32
CA TRP A 68 1.87 11.34 2.26
C TRP A 68 0.43 11.15 2.78
N VAL A 69 0.17 10.08 3.54
CA VAL A 69 -1.13 9.85 4.20
C VAL A 69 -1.44 10.95 5.23
N GLN A 70 -0.47 11.30 6.08
CA GLN A 70 -0.64 12.36 7.09
C GLN A 70 -0.95 13.73 6.50
N ASN A 71 -0.50 14.00 5.27
CA ASN A 71 -0.77 15.25 4.55
C ASN A 71 -2.07 15.19 3.71
N GLY A 72 -2.91 14.17 3.87
CA GLY A 72 -4.19 14.05 3.16
C GLY A 72 -4.07 13.58 1.71
N GLU A 73 -3.04 12.76 1.44
CA GLU A 73 -2.75 12.18 0.12
C GLU A 73 -2.78 13.24 -0.98
N PRO A 74 -1.85 14.22 -0.96
CA PRO A 74 -1.72 15.21 -2.01
C PRO A 74 -1.24 14.56 -3.32
N LEU A 75 -1.76 15.08 -4.43
CA LEU A 75 -1.35 14.71 -5.79
C LEU A 75 0.13 15.00 -6.04
#